data_AF-A0A3B8VEC5-F1
#
_entry.id   AF-A0A3B8VEC5-F1
#
_cell.length_a   1.000
_cell.length_b   1.000
_cell.length_c   1.000
_cell.angle_alpha   90.00
_cell.angle_beta   90.00
_cell.angle_gamma   90.00
#
_symmetry.space_group_name_H-M   'P 1'
#
loop_
_entity.id
_entity.type
_entity.pdbx_description
1 polymer ?
#
loop_
_entity_poly.entity_id
_entity_poly.type
_entity_poly.pdbx_seq_one_letter_code
_entity_poly.pdbx_strand_id
1 'polypeptide(L)'
;SAAYTVALTVFNLIQAVYCNSSKAVSNYSAQCVGLHKYRGLKKGLGVGVLQGLAFTLPFIVVCSVLPDKVCSLFFKADADALSREYAELFARTYVPFMVFAILNNLFHALYRGVKASAFLFSSTFVGAAVRWIASFLLISKYGMPGFFAGWAISWVGEALYAFALFLTGRWNPARREATESRD
;
A
#
# COMPACT_ATOMS: atom_id res chain seq x y z
N SER A 1 -21.89 0.56 7.64
CA SER A 1 -22.27 1.96 7.38
C SER A 1 -22.05 2.27 5.90
N ALA A 2 -22.92 3.07 5.28
CA ALA A 2 -22.77 3.51 3.89
C ALA A 2 -21.44 4.26 3.67
N ALA A 3 -20.99 5.03 4.67
CA ALA A 3 -19.70 5.72 4.65
C ALA A 3 -18.52 4.78 4.40
N TYR A 4 -18.47 3.67 5.16
CA TYR A 4 -17.40 2.69 5.04
C TYR A 4 -17.40 2.03 3.66
N THR A 5 -18.57 1.70 3.11
CA THR A 5 -18.68 1.12 1.78
C THR A 5 -18.16 2.07 0.70
N VAL A 6 -18.52 3.35 0.75
CA VAL A 6 -18.02 4.35 -0.21
C VAL A 6 -16.52 4.56 -0.05
N ALA A 7 -16.02 4.70 1.18
CA ALA A 7 -14.59 4.79 1.45
C ALA A 7 -13.81 3.59 0.90
N LEU A 8 -14.35 2.37 1.09
CA LEU A 8 -13.77 1.14 0.57
C LEU A 8 -13.77 1.09 -0.96
N THR A 9 -14.82 1.60 -1.61
CA THR A 9 -14.88 1.73 -3.08
C THR A 9 -13.81 2.68 -3.61
N VAL A 10 -13.65 3.86 -2.98
CA VAL A 10 -12.58 4.81 -3.33
C VAL A 10 -11.21 4.18 -3.15
N PHE A 11 -10.99 3.51 -2.02
CA PHE A 11 -9.75 2.78 -1.75
C PHE A 11 -9.47 1.71 -2.82
N ASN A 12 -10.47 0.88 -3.16
CA ASN A 12 -10.34 -0.19 -4.13
C ASN A 12 -10.04 0.33 -5.55
N LEU A 13 -10.65 1.46 -5.95
CA LEU A 13 -10.36 2.10 -7.22
C LEU A 13 -8.89 2.49 -7.34
N ILE A 14 -8.36 3.16 -6.32
CA ILE A 14 -6.94 3.56 -6.26
C ILE A 14 -6.05 2.30 -6.23
N GLN A 15 -6.46 1.28 -5.49
CA GLN A 15 -5.76 0.00 -5.42
C GLN A 15 -5.68 -0.74 -6.74
N ALA A 16 -6.75 -0.75 -7.53
CA ALA A 16 -6.75 -1.40 -8.84
C ALA A 16 -5.66 -0.82 -9.76
N VAL A 17 -5.43 0.49 -9.70
CA VAL A 17 -4.42 1.18 -10.52
C VAL A 17 -3.01 0.73 -10.12
N TYR A 18 -2.62 0.85 -8.85
CA TYR A 18 -1.25 0.53 -8.45
C TYR A 18 -0.95 -0.98 -8.43
N CYS A 19 -1.96 -1.85 -8.30
CA CYS A 19 -1.76 -3.30 -8.33
C CYS A 19 -1.11 -3.77 -9.64
N ASN A 20 -1.34 -3.09 -10.75
CA ASN A 20 -0.72 -3.42 -12.03
C ASN A 20 0.79 -3.14 -12.02
N SER A 21 1.22 -2.04 -11.40
CA SER A 21 2.65 -1.75 -11.18
C SER A 21 3.30 -2.80 -10.28
N SER A 22 2.61 -3.22 -9.21
CA SER A 22 3.09 -4.29 -8.34
C SER A 22 3.25 -5.63 -9.08
N LYS A 23 2.31 -6.00 -9.95
CA LYS A 23 2.43 -7.20 -10.79
C LYS A 23 3.64 -7.10 -11.73
N ALA A 24 3.84 -5.94 -12.37
CA ALA A 24 4.98 -5.70 -13.24
C ALA A 24 6.33 -5.85 -12.51
N VAL A 25 6.46 -5.26 -11.32
CA VAL A 25 7.67 -5.39 -10.47
C VAL A 25 7.92 -6.84 -10.07
N SER A 26 6.88 -7.56 -9.64
CA SER A 26 6.99 -8.97 -9.25
C SER A 26 7.48 -9.83 -10.42
N ASN A 27 6.91 -9.65 -11.61
CA ASN A 27 7.27 -10.40 -12.81
C ASN A 27 8.70 -10.07 -13.27
N TYR A 28 9.05 -8.78 -13.34
CA TYR A 28 10.40 -8.35 -13.71
C TYR A 28 11.45 -8.88 -12.72
N SER A 29 11.14 -8.86 -11.43
CA SER A 29 12.04 -9.37 -10.39
C SER A 29 12.24 -10.88 -10.53
N ALA A 30 11.17 -11.65 -10.78
CA ALA A 30 11.25 -13.09 -11.03
C ALA A 30 12.09 -13.42 -12.28
N GLN A 31 11.94 -12.64 -13.35
CA GLN A 31 12.76 -12.78 -14.56
C GLN A 31 14.24 -12.48 -14.28
N CYS A 32 14.54 -11.42 -13.51
CA CYS A 32 15.92 -11.12 -13.13
C CYS A 32 16.55 -12.24 -12.31
N VAL A 33 15.77 -12.87 -11.42
CA VAL A 33 16.23 -14.03 -10.65
C VAL A 33 16.47 -15.24 -11.55
N GLY A 34 15.55 -15.58 -12.46
CA GLY A 34 15.73 -16.68 -13.40
C GLY A 34 16.91 -16.52 -14.36
N LEU A 35 17.35 -15.28 -14.61
CA LEU A 35 18.50 -14.95 -15.46
C LEU A 35 19.78 -14.62 -14.66
N HIS A 36 19.78 -14.75 -13.33
CA HIS A 36 20.89 -14.34 -12.44
C HIS A 36 21.35 -12.88 -12.62
N LYS A 37 20.45 -11.98 -13.07
CA LYS A 37 20.73 -10.54 -13.35
C LYS A 37 20.30 -9.64 -12.18
N TYR A 38 20.86 -9.86 -10.99
CA TYR A 38 20.42 -9.20 -9.75
C TYR A 38 20.62 -7.69 -9.69
N ARG A 39 21.58 -7.15 -10.46
CA ARG A 39 21.84 -5.70 -10.52
C ARG A 39 20.60 -4.90 -10.98
N GLY A 40 19.72 -5.53 -11.75
CA GLY A 40 18.48 -4.92 -12.24
C GLY A 40 17.39 -4.73 -11.17
N LEU A 41 17.41 -5.47 -10.06
CA LEU A 41 16.30 -5.52 -9.10
C LEU A 41 15.98 -4.15 -8.48
N LYS A 42 16.99 -3.41 -8.04
CA LYS A 42 16.82 -2.06 -7.47
C LYS A 42 16.30 -1.07 -8.51
N LYS A 43 16.79 -1.17 -9.75
CA LYS A 43 16.33 -0.33 -10.87
C LYS A 43 14.87 -0.64 -11.22
N GLY A 44 14.51 -1.92 -11.29
CA GLY A 44 13.15 -2.37 -11.52
C GLY A 44 12.17 -1.89 -10.45
N LEU A 45 12.56 -1.95 -9.17
CA LEU A 45 11.77 -1.38 -8.09
C LEU A 45 11.59 0.14 -8.26
N GLY A 46 12.66 0.87 -8.57
CA GLY A 46 12.59 2.33 -8.79
C GLY A 46 11.67 2.71 -9.96
N VAL A 47 11.74 1.99 -11.08
CA VAL A 47 10.81 2.17 -12.21
C VAL A 47 9.38 1.84 -11.80
N GLY A 48 9.17 0.78 -11.01
CA GLY A 48 7.86 0.43 -10.47
C GLY A 48 7.28 1.50 -9.54
N VAL A 49 8.10 2.14 -8.71
CA VAL A 49 7.70 3.28 -7.88
C VAL A 49 7.31 4.46 -8.74
N LEU A 50 8.14 4.83 -9.72
CA LEU A 50 7.83 5.92 -10.65
C LEU A 50 6.52 5.68 -11.39
N GLN A 51 6.34 4.48 -11.94
CA GLN A 51 5.14 4.08 -12.66
C GLN A 51 3.90 4.07 -11.75
N GLY A 52 4.01 3.47 -10.56
CA GLY A 52 2.92 3.42 -9.58
C GLY A 52 2.48 4.82 -9.14
N LEU A 53 3.43 5.69 -8.82
CA LEU A 53 3.11 7.07 -8.46
C LEU A 53 2.54 7.85 -9.64
N ALA A 54 3.12 7.76 -10.83
CA ALA A 54 2.64 8.49 -12.00
C ALA A 54 1.18 8.17 -12.35
N PHE A 55 0.77 6.90 -12.24
CA PHE A 55 -0.60 6.50 -12.53
C PHE A 55 -1.57 6.72 -11.37
N THR A 56 -1.12 6.62 -10.13
CA THR A 56 -2.01 6.70 -8.97
C THR A 56 -2.13 8.11 -8.39
N LEU A 57 -1.10 8.96 -8.51
CA LEU A 57 -1.15 10.34 -8.00
C LEU A 57 -2.31 11.16 -8.56
N PRO A 58 -2.66 11.11 -9.87
CA PRO A 58 -3.83 11.84 -10.37
C PRO A 58 -5.12 11.47 -9.65
N PHE A 59 -5.32 10.17 -9.37
CA PHE A 59 -6.50 9.70 -8.63
C PHE A 59 -6.49 10.15 -7.17
N ILE A 60 -5.34 10.07 -6.50
CA ILE A 60 -5.18 10.58 -5.14
C ILE A 60 -5.53 12.07 -5.08
N VAL A 61 -4.99 12.88 -6.00
CA VAL A 61 -5.26 14.32 -6.06
C VAL A 61 -6.75 14.59 -6.29
N VAL A 62 -7.37 13.95 -7.27
CA VAL A 62 -8.80 14.16 -7.56
C VAL A 62 -9.67 13.75 -6.36
N CYS A 63 -9.41 12.60 -5.74
CA CYS A 63 -10.17 12.14 -4.59
C CYS A 63 -10.01 13.06 -3.37
N SER A 64 -8.83 13.66 -3.18
CA SER A 64 -8.56 14.50 -2.02
C SER A 64 -8.94 15.96 -2.19
N VAL A 65 -8.95 16.49 -3.43
CA VAL A 65 -9.36 17.87 -3.73
C VAL A 65 -10.87 17.98 -3.94
N LEU A 66 -11.51 16.97 -4.54
CA LEU A 66 -12.95 16.95 -4.85
C LEU A 66 -13.67 15.78 -4.15
N PRO A 67 -13.55 15.64 -2.82
CA PRO A 67 -14.11 14.50 -2.10
C PRO A 67 -15.64 14.43 -2.22
N ASP A 68 -16.33 15.58 -2.22
CA ASP A 68 -17.79 15.68 -2.36
C ASP A 68 -18.25 15.07 -3.70
N LYS A 69 -17.62 15.49 -4.81
CA LYS A 69 -17.97 15.03 -6.15
C LYS A 69 -17.68 13.54 -6.28
N VAL A 70 -16.49 13.10 -5.88
CA VAL A 70 -16.08 11.70 -6.04
C VAL A 70 -16.95 10.78 -5.18
N CYS A 71 -17.15 11.09 -3.90
CA CYS A 71 -17.95 10.24 -3.01
C CYS A 71 -19.43 10.22 -3.42
N SER A 72 -19.98 11.34 -3.91
CA SER A 72 -21.38 11.41 -4.35
C SER A 72 -21.73 10.42 -5.47
N LEU A 73 -20.76 10.04 -6.32
CA LEU A 73 -20.95 9.04 -7.38
C LEU A 73 -21.28 7.64 -6.84
N PHE A 74 -20.94 7.36 -5.60
CA PHE A 74 -21.09 6.03 -4.99
C PHE A 74 -22.18 5.99 -3.91
N PHE A 75 -22.79 7.12 -3.57
CA PHE A 75 -23.90 7.17 -2.63
C PHE A 75 -25.24 6.92 -3.33
N LYS A 76 -26.15 6.26 -2.61
CA LYS A 76 -27.57 6.21 -3.00
C LYS A 76 -28.24 7.56 -2.68
N ALA A 77 -29.38 7.84 -3.34
CA ALA A 77 -30.10 9.11 -3.19
C ALA A 77 -30.53 9.40 -1.74
N ASP A 78 -30.81 8.36 -0.97
CA ASP A 78 -31.25 8.38 0.43
C ASP A 78 -30.11 8.31 1.46
N ALA A 79 -28.85 8.43 1.03
CA ALA A 79 -27.73 8.31 1.95
C ALA A 79 -27.71 9.46 2.99
N ASP A 80 -27.67 9.05 4.26
CA ASP A 80 -27.58 9.89 5.44
C ASP A 80 -26.40 10.88 5.40
N ALA A 81 -26.62 12.09 5.94
CA ALA A 81 -25.66 13.20 5.89
C ALA A 81 -24.35 12.87 6.63
N LEU A 82 -24.43 12.24 7.80
CA LEU A 82 -23.25 11.84 8.57
C LEU A 82 -22.42 10.80 7.81
N SER A 83 -23.10 9.90 7.06
CA SER A 83 -22.39 8.93 6.22
C SER A 83 -21.61 9.57 5.08
N ARG A 84 -22.15 10.64 4.49
CA ARG A 84 -21.47 11.43 3.45
C ARG A 84 -20.23 12.13 4.01
N GLU A 85 -20.40 12.80 5.15
CA GLU A 85 -19.30 13.49 5.83
C GLU A 85 -18.13 12.56 6.14
N TYR A 86 -18.38 11.35 6.64
CA TYR A 86 -17.30 10.40 6.93
C TYR A 86 -16.59 9.87 5.69
N ALA A 87 -17.30 9.64 4.58
CA ALA A 87 -16.66 9.21 3.33
C ALA A 87 -15.80 10.34 2.72
N GLU A 88 -16.32 11.58 2.74
CA GLU A 88 -15.59 12.76 2.27
C GLU A 88 -14.37 13.04 3.13
N LEU A 89 -14.49 12.90 4.46
CA LEU A 89 -13.36 12.99 5.39
C LEU A 89 -12.27 11.97 5.03
N PHE A 90 -12.67 10.74 4.70
CA PHE A 90 -11.73 9.71 4.26
C PHE A 90 -11.00 10.08 2.97
N ALA A 91 -11.75 10.49 1.95
CA ALA A 91 -11.21 10.87 0.67
C ALA A 91 -10.27 12.10 0.77
N ARG A 92 -10.63 13.08 1.60
CA ARG A 92 -9.83 14.30 1.79
C ARG A 92 -8.57 14.05 2.62
N THR A 93 -8.70 13.32 3.72
CA THR A 93 -7.68 13.29 4.77
C THR A 93 -6.79 12.05 4.69
N TYR A 94 -7.36 10.88 4.39
CA TYR A 94 -6.65 9.61 4.50
C TYR A 94 -6.18 9.06 3.15
N VAL A 95 -6.87 9.34 2.05
CA VAL A 95 -6.40 8.95 0.70
C VAL A 95 -4.99 9.47 0.35
N PRO A 96 -4.55 10.69 0.75
CA PRO A 96 -3.17 11.12 0.51
C PRO A 96 -2.12 10.17 1.10
N PHE A 97 -2.42 9.49 2.21
CA PHE A 97 -1.53 8.52 2.85
C PHE A 97 -1.42 7.19 2.09
N MET A 98 -2.29 6.96 1.09
CA MET A 98 -2.20 5.75 0.26
C MET A 98 -0.90 5.67 -0.55
N VAL A 99 -0.15 6.77 -0.71
CA VAL A 99 1.22 6.71 -1.25
C VAL A 99 2.10 5.70 -0.52
N PHE A 100 1.96 5.58 0.81
CA PHE A 100 2.69 4.60 1.61
C PHE A 100 2.19 3.18 1.37
N ALA A 101 0.88 3.00 1.19
CA ALA A 101 0.30 1.71 0.83
C ALA A 101 0.86 1.20 -0.51
N ILE A 102 1.02 2.10 -1.50
CA ILE A 102 1.63 1.80 -2.80
C ILE A 102 3.08 1.34 -2.62
N LEU A 103 3.88 2.12 -1.89
CA LEU A 103 5.29 1.80 -1.65
C LEU A 103 5.46 0.44 -0.97
N ASN A 104 4.70 0.19 0.09
CA ASN A 104 4.67 -1.10 0.76
C ASN A 104 4.34 -2.25 -0.22
N ASN A 105 3.29 -2.08 -1.04
CA ASN A 105 2.89 -3.10 -2.00
C ASN A 105 3.97 -3.39 -3.06
N LEU A 106 4.77 -2.39 -3.44
CA LEU A 106 5.89 -2.55 -4.37
C LEU A 106 7.06 -3.31 -3.72
N PHE A 107 7.37 -3.07 -2.44
CA PHE A 107 8.32 -3.91 -1.71
C PHE A 107 7.84 -5.35 -1.61
N HIS A 108 6.56 -5.54 -1.31
CA HIS A 108 5.92 -6.86 -1.27
C HIS A 108 6.01 -7.56 -2.62
N ALA A 109 5.79 -6.84 -3.72
CA ALA A 109 5.95 -7.36 -5.06
C ALA A 109 7.38 -7.80 -5.36
N LEU A 110 8.37 -6.98 -4.98
CA LEU A 110 9.78 -7.34 -5.08
C LEU A 110 10.08 -8.62 -4.29
N TYR A 111 9.66 -8.70 -3.02
CA TYR A 111 9.89 -9.87 -2.17
C TYR A 111 9.25 -11.13 -2.73
N ARG A 112 8.04 -11.04 -3.29
CA ARG A 112 7.41 -12.16 -4.01
C ARG A 112 8.23 -12.57 -5.22
N GLY A 113 8.62 -11.62 -6.07
CA GLY A 113 9.38 -11.89 -7.28
C GLY A 113 10.75 -12.53 -7.03
N VAL A 114 11.41 -12.19 -5.91
CA VAL A 114 12.71 -12.78 -5.53
C VAL A 114 12.60 -14.00 -4.61
N LYS A 115 11.37 -14.52 -4.37
CA LYS A 115 11.11 -15.64 -3.46
C LYS A 115 11.60 -15.39 -2.02
N ALA A 116 11.52 -14.15 -1.54
CA ALA A 116 11.82 -13.75 -0.17
C ALA A 116 10.54 -13.64 0.68
N SER A 117 9.70 -14.67 0.65
CA SER A 117 8.35 -14.66 1.26
C SER A 117 8.34 -14.35 2.76
N ALA A 118 9.38 -14.71 3.51
CA ALA A 118 9.48 -14.38 4.94
C ALA A 118 9.41 -12.85 5.20
N PHE A 119 10.02 -12.04 4.34
CA PHE A 119 10.01 -10.57 4.45
C PHE A 119 8.63 -9.98 4.11
N LEU A 120 7.93 -10.58 3.14
CA LEU A 120 6.55 -10.25 2.82
C LEU A 120 5.64 -10.50 4.02
N PHE A 121 5.71 -11.72 4.58
CA PHE A 121 4.86 -12.12 5.69
C PHE A 121 5.15 -11.29 6.94
N SER A 122 6.42 -11.07 7.29
CA SER A 122 6.76 -10.24 8.46
C SER A 122 6.20 -8.83 8.31
N SER A 123 6.35 -8.22 7.13
CA SER A 123 5.78 -6.88 6.88
C SER A 123 4.26 -6.87 6.98
N THR A 124 3.59 -7.88 6.46
CA THR A 124 2.12 -7.98 6.50
C THR A 124 1.62 -8.14 7.94
N PHE A 125 2.28 -8.98 8.74
CA PHE A 125 1.93 -9.17 10.14
C PHE A 125 2.14 -7.91 10.98
N VAL A 126 3.27 -7.23 10.78
CA VAL A 126 3.52 -5.93 11.44
C VAL A 126 2.47 -4.91 11.03
N GLY A 127 2.17 -4.79 9.73
CA GLY A 127 1.14 -3.89 9.22
C GLY A 127 -0.23 -4.17 9.81
N ALA A 128 -0.62 -5.44 9.93
CA ALA A 128 -1.88 -5.86 10.53
C ALA A 128 -1.94 -5.57 12.04
N ALA A 129 -0.86 -5.85 12.79
CA ALA A 129 -0.77 -5.54 14.21
C ALA A 129 -0.86 -4.02 14.46
N VAL A 130 -0.11 -3.22 13.70
CA VAL A 130 -0.15 -1.75 13.78
C VAL A 130 -1.56 -1.25 13.45
N ARG A 131 -2.21 -1.80 12.42
CA ARG A 131 -3.59 -1.43 12.06
C ARG A 131 -4.56 -1.71 13.19
N TRP A 132 -4.52 -2.93 13.73
CA TRP A 132 -5.43 -3.34 14.79
C TRP A 132 -5.24 -2.48 16.05
N ILE A 133 -4.00 -2.31 16.51
CA ILE A 133 -3.68 -1.50 17.70
C ILE A 133 -4.09 -0.04 17.49
N ALA A 134 -3.69 0.58 16.37
CA ALA A 134 -3.98 1.98 16.11
C ALA A 134 -5.48 2.25 15.97
N SER A 135 -6.19 1.42 15.21
CA SER A 135 -7.65 1.55 15.07
C SER A 135 -8.34 1.32 16.41
N PHE A 136 -7.97 0.29 17.18
CA PHE A 136 -8.58 0.01 18.49
C PHE A 136 -8.44 1.19 19.47
N LEU A 137 -7.25 1.79 19.55
CA LEU A 137 -6.99 2.93 20.43
C LEU A 137 -7.71 4.21 20.00
N LEU A 138 -7.89 4.43 18.70
CA LEU A 138 -8.45 5.67 18.16
C LEU A 138 -9.97 5.63 18.00
N ILE A 139 -10.58 4.44 17.82
CA ILE A 139 -12.03 4.31 17.70
C ILE A 139 -12.74 4.76 18.99
N SER A 140 -12.19 4.45 20.16
CA SER A 140 -12.79 4.83 21.44
C SER A 140 -12.95 6.34 21.59
N LYS A 141 -12.04 7.13 21.00
CA LYS A 141 -12.02 8.59 21.10
C LYS A 141 -12.66 9.30 19.90
N TYR A 142 -12.50 8.76 18.70
CA TYR A 142 -12.86 9.45 17.45
C TYR A 142 -13.83 8.67 16.56
N GLY A 143 -14.31 7.49 16.98
CA GLY A 143 -15.24 6.68 16.19
C GLY A 143 -14.67 6.28 14.82
N MET A 144 -15.45 6.50 13.76
CA MET A 144 -15.09 6.14 12.37
C MET A 144 -13.84 6.88 11.83
N PRO A 145 -13.67 8.20 12.05
CA PRO A 145 -12.39 8.88 11.81
C PRO A 145 -11.19 8.20 12.48
N GLY A 146 -11.36 7.74 13.72
CA GLY A 146 -10.32 6.99 14.44
C GLY A 146 -9.95 5.68 13.77
N PHE A 147 -10.94 4.94 13.25
CA PHE A 147 -10.71 3.74 12.46
C PHE A 147 -9.88 4.04 11.20
N PHE A 148 -10.24 5.09 10.44
CA PHE A 148 -9.50 5.48 9.24
C PHE A 148 -8.09 5.99 9.52
N ALA A 149 -7.90 6.72 10.62
CA ALA A 149 -6.57 7.10 11.08
C ALA A 149 -5.68 5.88 11.35
N GLY A 150 -6.24 4.80 11.92
CA GLY A 150 -5.52 3.54 12.09
C GLY A 150 -5.07 2.90 10.77
N TRP A 151 -5.83 3.08 9.68
CA TRP A 151 -5.39 2.65 8.35
C TRP A 151 -4.19 3.45 7.86
N ALA A 152 -4.25 4.78 7.95
CA ALA A 152 -3.14 5.65 7.55
C ALA A 152 -1.87 5.37 8.35
N ILE A 153 -1.98 5.22 9.67
CA ILE A 153 -0.86 4.86 10.56
C ILE A 153 -0.27 3.50 10.16
N SER A 154 -1.13 2.52 9.86
CA SER A 154 -0.69 1.21 9.38
C SER A 154 0.06 1.31 8.05
N TRP A 155 -0.44 2.06 7.06
CA TRP A 155 0.25 2.21 5.78
C TRP A 155 1.65 2.83 5.95
N VAL A 156 1.78 3.87 6.77
CA VAL A 156 3.07 4.50 7.07
C VAL A 156 3.99 3.50 7.80
N GLY A 157 3.51 2.88 8.88
CA GLY A 157 4.30 1.95 9.67
C GLY A 157 4.77 0.73 8.87
N GLU A 158 3.89 0.18 8.03
CA GLU A 158 4.20 -0.96 7.17
C GLU A 158 5.22 -0.58 6.09
N ALA A 159 5.05 0.58 5.44
CA ALA A 159 6.01 1.07 4.46
C ALA A 159 7.40 1.32 5.05
N LEU A 160 7.47 1.91 6.25
CA LEU A 160 8.75 2.12 6.96
C LEU A 160 9.41 0.79 7.33
N TYR A 161 8.63 -0.18 7.82
CA TYR A 161 9.15 -1.51 8.15
C TYR A 161 9.65 -2.26 6.91
N ALA A 162 8.86 -2.27 5.82
CA ALA A 162 9.27 -2.86 4.55
C ALA A 162 10.54 -2.18 3.99
N PHE A 163 10.64 -0.86 4.11
CA PHE A 163 11.84 -0.14 3.72
C PHE A 163 13.05 -0.51 4.59
N ALA A 164 12.89 -0.61 5.91
CA ALA A 164 13.95 -1.06 6.81
C ALA A 164 14.45 -2.47 6.45
N LEU A 165 13.52 -3.40 6.16
CA LEU A 165 13.85 -4.73 5.66
C LEU A 165 14.60 -4.69 4.32
N PHE A 166 14.22 -3.79 3.41
CA PHE A 166 14.92 -3.57 2.16
C PHE A 166 16.37 -3.12 2.38
N LEU A 167 16.63 -2.25 3.36
CA LEU A 167 17.99 -1.78 3.67
C LEU A 167 18.90 -2.90 4.18
N THR A 168 18.36 -3.94 4.84
CA THR A 168 19.17 -5.07 5.31
C THR A 168 19.86 -5.86 4.20
N GLY A 169 19.36 -5.77 2.95
CA GLY A 169 19.87 -6.52 1.81
C GLY A 169 19.69 -8.05 1.89
N ARG A 170 19.16 -8.59 3.00
CA ARG A 170 18.95 -10.04 3.21
C ARG A 170 17.89 -10.65 2.28
N TRP A 171 17.07 -9.80 1.68
CA TRP A 171 16.11 -10.17 0.65
C TRP A 171 16.76 -10.48 -0.71
N ASN A 172 17.99 -10.01 -0.95
CA ASN A 172 18.65 -10.11 -2.27
C ASN A 172 19.19 -11.54 -2.51
N PRO A 173 18.73 -12.24 -3.56
CA PRO A 173 19.20 -13.59 -3.89
C PRO A 173 20.71 -13.69 -4.09
N ALA A 174 21.36 -12.67 -4.66
CA ALA A 174 22.81 -12.65 -4.86
C ALA A 174 23.60 -12.91 -3.57
N ARG A 175 23.07 -12.44 -2.43
CA ARG A 175 23.71 -12.63 -1.12
C ARG A 175 23.50 -14.06 -0.60
N ARG A 176 22.37 -14.69 -0.94
CA ARG A 176 22.07 -16.07 -0.53
C ARG A 176 22.99 -17.05 -1.25
N GLU A 177 23.10 -16.91 -2.57
CA GLU A 177 24.00 -17.73 -3.40
C GLU A 177 25.47 -17.58 -2.98
N ALA A 178 25.91 -16.36 -2.67
CA ALA A 178 27.28 -16.13 -2.18
C ALA A 178 27.55 -16.76 -0.80
N THR A 179 26.52 -17.00 0.00
CA THR A 179 26.64 -17.68 1.31
C THR A 179 26.69 -19.20 1.09
N GLU A 180 25.81 -19.74 0.23
CA GLU A 180 25.76 -21.16 -0.12
C GLU A 180 27.03 -21.64 -0.85
N SER A 181 27.71 -20.77 -1.62
CA SER A 181 28.99 -21.12 -2.26
C SER A 181 30.20 -21.19 -1.31
N ARG A 182 30.04 -20.80 -0.04
CA ARG A 182 31.10 -20.76 0.97
C ARG A 182 31.03 -21.94 1.96
N ASP A 183 29.94 -22.70 1.94
CA ASP A 183 29.70 -23.90 2.74
C ASP A 183 29.93 -25.15 1.86
#